data_AF-A0A7X7E138-F1
#
_entry.id   AF-A0A7X7E138-F1
#
_cell.length_a   1.000
_cell.length_b   1.000
_cell.length_c   1.000
_cell.angle_alpha   90.00
_cell.angle_beta   90.00
_cell.angle_gamma   90.00
#
_symmetry.space_group_name_H-M   'P 1'
#
loop_
_entity.id
_entity.type
_entity.pdbx_description
1 polymer ?
#
loop_
_entity_poly.entity_id
_entity_poly.type
_entity_poly.pdbx_seq_one_letter_code
_entity_poly.pdbx_strand_id
1 'polypeptide(L)'
;RPKGTLSFWFRPVITIDSSLQLTQGIWGKKESDNTNFFMIFEGKDFFASSVVKAPGKLLTKMEEPQGGFYLETKRSDYTVNTWYYAAWSWGPNGSTLYINGALEDSSSNCRTVTGSGVDEIGRSYFDSSNLPDNLPRNYTGALDEFRIETAVRSKDWIKLCFMNQRTDDKLIIFQETESLSGFHDK
;
A
#
# COMPACT_ATOMS: atom_id res chain seq x y z
N ARG A 1 -16.15 0.77 7.39
CA ARG A 1 -15.59 1.79 6.48
C ARG A 1 -16.02 1.44 5.04
N PRO A 2 -17.16 1.96 4.56
CA PRO A 2 -17.75 1.59 3.27
C PRO A 2 -16.93 2.03 2.05
N LYS A 3 -16.03 2.99 2.28
CA LYS A 3 -15.08 3.51 1.31
C LYS A 3 -13.89 4.08 2.08
N GLY A 4 -12.77 4.26 1.40
CA GLY A 4 -11.58 4.83 2.00
C GLY A 4 -10.34 4.76 1.14
N THR A 5 -9.24 5.21 1.71
CA THR A 5 -7.91 5.06 1.15
C THR A 5 -6.92 4.78 2.27
N LEU A 6 -6.09 3.76 2.08
CA LEU A 6 -4.92 3.48 2.88
C LEU A 6 -3.71 3.90 2.07
N SER A 7 -2.83 4.73 2.62
CA SER A 7 -1.61 5.18 1.93
C SER A 7 -0.47 5.39 2.91
N PHE A 8 0.76 5.14 2.46
CA PHE A 8 1.96 5.28 3.27
C PHE A 8 3.21 5.28 2.40
N TRP A 9 4.29 5.79 2.96
CA TRP A 9 5.64 5.54 2.48
C TRP A 9 6.22 4.30 3.17
N PHE A 10 6.98 3.50 2.43
CA PHE A 10 7.72 2.39 2.97
C PHE A 10 9.13 2.32 2.43
N ARG A 11 10.05 1.81 3.25
CA ARG A 11 11.45 1.59 2.90
C ARG A 11 11.87 0.21 3.41
N PRO A 12 11.98 -0.81 2.53
CA PRO A 12 12.37 -2.14 2.97
C PRO A 12 13.86 -2.16 3.33
N VAL A 13 14.22 -2.92 4.37
CA VAL A 13 15.63 -3.19 4.70
C VAL A 13 16.07 -4.60 4.31
N ILE A 14 15.16 -5.36 3.71
CA ILE A 14 15.40 -6.65 3.06
C ILE A 14 15.00 -6.57 1.59
N THR A 15 15.60 -7.41 0.75
CA THR A 15 15.17 -7.52 -0.66
C THR A 15 13.75 -8.08 -0.71
N ILE A 16 12.85 -7.38 -1.40
CA ILE A 16 11.49 -7.86 -1.67
C ILE A 16 11.42 -8.10 -3.18
N ASP A 17 11.50 -9.37 -3.57
CA ASP A 17 11.38 -9.81 -4.95
C ASP A 17 10.81 -11.23 -5.04
N SER A 18 10.88 -11.87 -6.21
CA SER A 18 10.43 -13.26 -6.41
C SER A 18 11.14 -14.30 -5.55
N SER A 19 12.24 -13.94 -4.88
CA SER A 19 12.96 -14.79 -3.95
C SER A 19 12.47 -14.68 -2.50
N LEU A 20 11.59 -13.72 -2.17
CA LEU A 20 11.11 -13.46 -0.82
C LEU A 20 10.49 -14.72 -0.19
N GLN A 21 11.12 -15.21 0.89
CA GLN A 21 10.69 -16.45 1.53
C GLN A 21 9.48 -16.25 2.44
N LEU A 22 9.54 -15.21 3.28
CA LEU A 22 8.55 -14.93 4.31
C LEU A 22 7.74 -13.69 3.95
N THR A 23 6.43 -13.85 3.97
CA THR A 23 5.43 -12.80 3.83
C THR A 23 5.70 -11.69 4.83
N GLN A 24 5.54 -10.44 4.40
CA GLN A 24 5.73 -9.26 5.26
C GLN A 24 4.40 -8.55 5.46
N GLY A 25 3.94 -8.44 6.71
CA GLY A 25 2.67 -7.79 7.04
C GLY A 25 2.80 -6.27 7.14
N ILE A 26 2.14 -5.51 6.26
CA ILE A 26 2.17 -4.04 6.30
C ILE A 26 1.01 -3.50 7.12
N TRP A 27 -0.21 -3.97 6.84
CA TRP A 27 -1.39 -3.64 7.58
C TRP A 27 -2.37 -4.81 7.58
N GLY A 28 -3.04 -5.01 8.70
CA GLY A 28 -4.07 -6.04 8.84
C GLY A 28 -5.21 -5.57 9.74
N LYS A 29 -6.42 -6.03 9.42
CA LYS A 29 -7.58 -5.97 10.29
C LYS A 29 -8.34 -7.29 10.14
N LYS A 30 -8.15 -8.18 11.11
CA LYS A 30 -8.78 -9.49 11.15
C LYS A 30 -9.71 -9.62 12.35
N GLU A 31 -10.96 -10.01 12.09
CA GLU A 31 -11.90 -10.48 13.12
C GLU A 31 -12.04 -12.00 13.08
N SER A 32 -12.07 -12.58 11.88
CA SER A 32 -12.22 -14.01 11.63
C SER A 32 -11.60 -14.37 10.27
N ASP A 33 -11.57 -15.66 9.93
CA ASP A 33 -11.07 -16.14 8.62
C ASP A 33 -11.97 -15.79 7.44
N ASN A 34 -13.15 -15.23 7.68
CA ASN A 34 -14.05 -14.72 6.65
C ASN A 34 -14.35 -13.22 6.83
N THR A 35 -13.62 -12.54 7.71
CA THR A 35 -13.68 -11.08 7.90
C THR A 35 -12.26 -10.62 8.15
N ASN A 36 -11.53 -10.45 7.04
CA ASN A 36 -10.10 -10.21 7.03
C ASN A 36 -9.73 -9.23 5.90
N PHE A 37 -9.03 -8.17 6.28
CA PHE A 37 -8.53 -7.15 5.39
C PHE A 37 -7.05 -6.99 5.63
N PHE A 38 -6.23 -7.00 4.58
CA PHE A 38 -4.81 -6.77 4.76
C PHE A 38 -4.16 -6.17 3.54
N MET A 39 -2.96 -5.65 3.77
CA MET A 39 -1.97 -5.34 2.76
C MET A 39 -0.63 -5.94 3.19
N ILE A 40 0.00 -6.73 2.32
CA ILE A 40 1.23 -7.47 2.61
C ILE A 40 2.16 -7.47 1.40
N PHE A 41 3.45 -7.76 1.64
CA PHE A 41 4.28 -8.33 0.58
C PHE A 41 4.17 -9.85 0.62
N GLU A 42 3.79 -10.44 -0.49
CA GLU A 42 3.64 -11.89 -0.62
C GLU A 42 5.01 -12.57 -0.55
N GLY A 43 5.17 -13.53 0.36
CA GLY A 43 6.31 -14.44 0.40
C GLY A 43 5.94 -15.81 -0.15
N LYS A 44 6.93 -16.68 -0.37
CA LYS A 44 6.71 -18.08 -0.80
C LYS A 44 5.89 -18.89 0.21
N ASP A 45 5.92 -18.51 1.48
CA ASP A 45 5.12 -19.07 2.56
C ASP A 45 3.63 -18.70 2.49
N PHE A 46 3.24 -17.74 1.64
CA PHE A 46 1.85 -17.39 1.44
C PHE A 46 1.12 -18.43 0.58
N PHE A 47 -0.11 -18.73 0.97
CA PHE A 47 -1.02 -19.60 0.24
C PHE A 47 -2.33 -18.85 -0.01
N ALA A 48 -2.78 -18.80 -1.27
CA ALA A 48 -4.13 -18.39 -1.59
C ALA A 48 -4.64 -19.27 -2.72
N SER A 49 -5.85 -19.83 -2.55
CA SER A 49 -6.46 -20.71 -3.55
C SER A 49 -6.93 -19.97 -4.81
N SER A 50 -7.13 -18.65 -4.71
CA SER A 50 -7.70 -17.80 -5.77
C SER A 50 -6.70 -16.83 -6.40
N VAL A 51 -5.43 -16.82 -5.96
CA VAL A 51 -4.37 -15.96 -6.49
C VAL A 51 -3.20 -16.84 -6.95
N VAL A 52 -2.58 -16.49 -8.08
CA VAL A 52 -1.37 -17.15 -8.54
C VAL A 52 -0.23 -16.72 -7.61
N LYS A 53 0.46 -17.67 -6.98
CA LYS A 53 1.61 -17.35 -6.11
C LYS A 53 2.60 -16.44 -6.82
N ALA A 54 2.82 -15.25 -6.28
CA ALA A 54 3.68 -14.25 -6.89
C ALA A 54 4.51 -13.50 -5.83
N PRO A 55 5.51 -14.18 -5.22
CA PRO A 55 6.36 -13.57 -4.21
C PRO A 55 6.98 -12.25 -4.67
N GLY A 56 7.12 -11.32 -3.74
CA GLY A 56 7.69 -9.99 -3.98
C GLY A 56 6.66 -8.95 -4.45
N LYS A 57 5.42 -9.34 -4.73
CA LYS A 57 4.34 -8.39 -5.01
C LYS A 57 3.73 -7.83 -3.72
N LEU A 58 3.24 -6.59 -3.79
CA LEU A 58 2.35 -6.05 -2.77
C LEU A 58 0.93 -6.55 -3.10
N LEU A 59 0.32 -7.22 -2.14
CA LEU A 59 -0.99 -7.86 -2.25
C LEU A 59 -1.94 -7.21 -1.24
N THR A 60 -3.15 -6.91 -1.69
CA THR A 60 -4.26 -6.52 -0.80
C THR A 60 -5.31 -7.60 -0.79
N LYS A 61 -5.97 -7.79 0.36
CA LYS A 61 -7.18 -8.61 0.48
C LYS A 61 -8.29 -7.78 1.07
N MET A 62 -9.48 -7.96 0.52
CA MET A 62 -10.72 -7.45 1.07
C MET A 62 -11.74 -8.56 1.14
N GLU A 63 -12.08 -9.00 2.35
CA GLU A 63 -13.00 -10.11 2.57
C GLU A 63 -13.96 -9.84 3.74
N GLU A 64 -15.21 -10.17 3.47
CA GLU A 64 -16.31 -10.30 4.43
C GLU A 64 -16.99 -11.67 4.21
N PRO A 65 -17.93 -12.10 5.07
CA PRO A 65 -18.49 -13.46 5.01
C PRO A 65 -19.11 -13.84 3.65
N GLN A 66 -19.52 -12.86 2.86
CA GLN A 66 -20.10 -12.99 1.52
C GLN A 66 -19.04 -13.11 0.40
N GLY A 67 -17.76 -13.19 0.78
CA GLY A 67 -16.62 -13.45 -0.09
C GLY A 67 -15.56 -12.35 -0.04
N GLY A 68 -14.52 -12.54 -0.84
CA GLY A 68 -13.40 -11.61 -0.91
C GLY A 68 -12.76 -11.54 -2.28
N PHE A 69 -11.84 -10.60 -2.43
CA PHE A 69 -11.00 -10.48 -3.61
C PHE A 69 -9.64 -9.90 -3.22
N TYR A 70 -8.72 -10.01 -4.16
CA TYR A 70 -7.36 -9.50 -4.04
C TYR A 70 -7.08 -8.48 -5.13
N LEU A 71 -6.14 -7.58 -4.86
CA LEU A 71 -5.41 -6.83 -5.89
C LEU A 71 -3.92 -7.05 -5.68
N GLU A 72 -3.17 -7.18 -6.76
CA GLU A 72 -1.73 -7.44 -6.72
C GLU A 72 -0.95 -6.43 -7.57
N THR A 73 0.26 -6.07 -7.14
CA THR A 73 1.06 -5.16 -7.97
C THR A 73 1.55 -5.80 -9.27
N LYS A 74 1.73 -5.01 -10.34
CA LYS A 74 2.51 -5.45 -11.52
C LYS A 74 3.99 -5.49 -11.16
N ARG A 75 4.46 -4.50 -10.39
CA ARG A 75 5.80 -4.52 -9.77
C ARG A 75 5.92 -5.73 -8.83
N SER A 76 7.07 -6.40 -8.88
CA SER A 76 7.39 -7.53 -8.02
C SER A 76 8.81 -7.45 -7.46
N ASP A 77 9.40 -6.26 -7.44
CA ASP A 77 10.75 -6.00 -6.97
C ASP A 77 10.82 -4.63 -6.29
N TYR A 78 11.42 -4.59 -5.09
CA TYR A 78 11.64 -3.38 -4.32
C TYR A 78 13.05 -3.41 -3.74
N THR A 79 13.85 -2.42 -4.16
CA THR A 79 15.23 -2.27 -3.76
C THR A 79 15.33 -1.89 -2.29
N VAL A 80 16.26 -2.53 -1.57
CA VAL A 80 16.58 -2.19 -0.18
C VAL A 80 16.91 -0.71 -0.02
N ASN A 81 16.53 -0.14 1.12
CA ASN A 81 16.80 1.25 1.50
C ASN A 81 16.26 2.31 0.52
N THR A 82 15.32 1.93 -0.35
CA THR A 82 14.66 2.86 -1.27
C THR A 82 13.25 3.17 -0.78
N TRP A 83 12.88 4.45 -0.76
CA TRP A 83 11.53 4.88 -0.40
C TRP A 83 10.56 4.67 -1.56
N TYR A 84 9.41 4.09 -1.25
CA TYR A 84 8.30 3.86 -2.14
C TYR A 84 7.01 4.38 -1.52
N TYR A 85 6.07 4.83 -2.34
CA TYR A 85 4.75 5.25 -1.89
C TYR A 85 3.70 4.25 -2.36
N ALA A 86 2.93 3.69 -1.44
CA ALA A 86 1.81 2.80 -1.73
C ALA A 86 0.48 3.50 -1.43
N ALA A 87 -0.54 3.20 -2.24
CA ALA A 87 -1.91 3.59 -1.94
C ALA A 87 -2.90 2.52 -2.42
N TRP A 88 -3.87 2.22 -1.57
CA TRP A 88 -5.02 1.37 -1.88
C TRP A 88 -6.30 2.13 -1.58
N SER A 89 -7.11 2.36 -2.60
CA SER A 89 -8.35 3.15 -2.53
C SER A 89 -9.53 2.27 -2.90
N TRP A 90 -10.60 2.30 -2.09
CA TRP A 90 -11.79 1.47 -2.28
C TRP A 90 -13.07 2.28 -2.09
N GLY A 91 -14.11 1.99 -2.88
CA GLY A 91 -15.42 2.61 -2.72
C GLY A 91 -16.43 2.17 -3.78
N PRO A 92 -17.50 2.96 -4.01
CA PRO A 92 -18.61 2.59 -4.90
C PRO A 92 -18.21 2.24 -6.34
N ASN A 93 -17.06 2.73 -6.81
CA ASN A 93 -16.55 2.50 -8.16
C ASN A 93 -15.49 1.39 -8.22
N GLY A 94 -15.37 0.59 -7.17
CA GLY A 94 -14.38 -0.48 -7.08
C GLY A 94 -13.17 -0.15 -6.22
N SER A 95 -12.11 -0.93 -6.39
CA SER A 95 -10.85 -0.84 -5.66
C SER A 95 -9.67 -0.67 -6.61
N THR A 96 -8.67 0.09 -6.19
CA THR A 96 -7.48 0.42 -6.99
C THR A 96 -6.23 0.42 -6.12
N LEU A 97 -5.15 -0.16 -6.64
CA LEU A 97 -3.84 -0.28 -5.99
C LEU A 97 -2.79 0.49 -6.80
N TYR A 98 -1.97 1.26 -6.11
CA TYR A 98 -0.96 2.13 -6.70
C TYR A 98 0.40 1.97 -6.01
N ILE A 99 1.46 2.09 -6.81
CA ILE A 99 2.83 2.28 -6.34
C ILE A 99 3.43 3.49 -7.04
N ASN A 100 4.04 4.39 -6.28
CA ASN A 100 4.69 5.62 -6.77
C ASN A 100 3.77 6.45 -7.70
N GLY A 101 2.47 6.48 -7.39
CA GLY A 101 1.46 7.18 -8.18
C GLY A 101 1.03 6.50 -9.50
N ALA A 102 1.61 5.34 -9.84
CA ALA A 102 1.22 4.53 -10.99
C ALA A 102 0.15 3.50 -10.59
N LEU A 103 -0.84 3.28 -11.46
CA LEU A 103 -1.88 2.26 -11.23
C LEU A 103 -1.28 0.87 -11.47
N GLU A 104 -1.25 0.07 -10.42
CA GLU A 104 -0.73 -1.28 -10.44
C GLU A 104 -1.86 -2.27 -10.76
N ASP A 105 -3.00 -2.17 -10.08
CA ASP A 105 -4.14 -3.06 -10.32
C ASP A 105 -5.48 -2.42 -9.90
N SER A 106 -6.57 -2.96 -10.40
CA SER A 106 -7.92 -2.48 -10.13
C SER A 106 -8.98 -3.58 -10.27
N SER A 107 -10.04 -3.48 -9.48
CA SER A 107 -11.24 -4.30 -9.63
C SER A 107 -12.47 -3.42 -9.56
N SER A 108 -13.52 -3.77 -10.31
CA SER A 108 -14.85 -3.20 -10.11
C SER A 108 -15.50 -3.67 -8.80
N ASN A 109 -14.97 -4.74 -8.19
CA ASN A 109 -15.43 -5.21 -6.89
C ASN A 109 -14.96 -4.25 -5.79
N CYS A 110 -15.87 -4.00 -4.85
CA CYS A 110 -15.56 -3.33 -3.59
C CYS A 110 -16.44 -3.93 -2.50
N ARG A 111 -15.91 -4.00 -1.29
CA ARG A 111 -16.63 -4.39 -0.09
C ARG A 111 -16.37 -3.36 1.00
N THR A 112 -17.19 -3.40 2.04
CA THR A 112 -16.98 -2.53 3.21
C THR A 112 -15.89 -3.14 4.07
N VAL A 113 -14.89 -2.36 4.47
CA VAL A 113 -13.97 -2.78 5.54
C VAL A 113 -14.74 -2.74 6.86
N THR A 114 -15.19 -3.89 7.34
CA THR A 114 -16.05 -4.06 8.53
C THR A 114 -15.28 -4.74 9.67
N GLY A 115 -16.02 -5.04 10.74
CA GLY A 115 -15.58 -5.92 11.79
C GLY A 115 -14.91 -5.28 12.99
N SER A 116 -14.85 -6.03 14.08
CA SER A 116 -14.36 -5.61 15.40
C SER A 116 -12.85 -5.80 15.60
N GLY A 117 -12.15 -6.43 14.64
CA GLY A 117 -10.70 -6.65 14.68
C GLY A 117 -9.89 -5.36 14.84
N VAL A 118 -8.68 -5.45 15.38
CA VAL A 118 -7.79 -4.28 15.56
C VAL A 118 -7.08 -3.96 14.23
N ASP A 119 -6.91 -2.67 13.92
CA ASP A 119 -6.03 -2.23 12.84
C ASP A 119 -4.56 -2.38 13.30
N GLU A 120 -3.81 -3.30 12.71
CA GLU A 120 -2.38 -3.50 12.95
C GLU A 120 -1.57 -2.80 11.86
N ILE A 121 -0.60 -1.96 12.24
CA ILE A 121 0.33 -1.29 11.32
C ILE A 121 1.72 -1.90 11.52
N GLY A 122 2.41 -2.24 10.43
CA GLY A 122 3.68 -2.98 10.44
C GLY A 122 3.54 -4.46 10.77
N ARG A 123 2.31 -4.97 10.81
CA ARG A 123 1.97 -6.36 11.11
C ARG A 123 0.61 -6.74 10.51
N SER A 124 0.42 -8.01 10.19
CA SER A 124 -0.88 -8.55 9.80
C SER A 124 -1.10 -9.97 10.31
N TYR A 125 -2.35 -10.29 10.64
CA TYR A 125 -2.87 -11.66 10.73
C TYR A 125 -3.49 -12.10 9.40
N PHE A 126 -3.72 -13.41 9.28
CA PHE A 126 -4.16 -14.06 8.05
C PHE A 126 -5.21 -15.11 8.36
N ASP A 127 -5.90 -15.59 7.34
CA ASP A 127 -6.71 -16.79 7.49
C ASP A 127 -5.80 -17.96 7.84
N SER A 128 -6.32 -18.95 8.59
CA SER A 128 -5.50 -20.11 8.96
C SER A 128 -5.02 -20.93 7.75
N SER A 129 -5.66 -20.75 6.60
CA SER A 129 -5.31 -21.39 5.33
C SER A 129 -4.26 -20.61 4.52
N ASN A 130 -3.98 -19.35 4.88
CA ASN A 130 -3.06 -18.51 4.12
C ASN A 130 -1.59 -18.65 4.52
N LEU A 131 -1.32 -19.11 5.73
CA LEU A 131 0.03 -19.34 6.23
C LEU A 131 0.11 -20.68 6.97
N PRO A 132 1.26 -21.38 6.88
CA PRO A 132 1.38 -22.75 7.38
C PRO A 132 1.38 -22.83 8.92
N ASP A 133 1.79 -21.76 9.59
CA ASP A 133 1.94 -21.68 11.04
C ASP A 133 0.84 -20.86 11.73
N ASN A 134 -0.07 -20.24 10.96
CA ASN A 134 -1.10 -19.32 11.43
C ASN A 134 -0.55 -18.18 12.33
N LEU A 135 0.73 -17.83 12.16
CA LEU A 135 1.36 -16.74 12.91
C LEU A 135 1.28 -15.43 12.13
N PRO A 136 1.12 -14.29 12.82
CA PRO A 136 1.18 -13.00 12.17
C PRO A 136 2.57 -12.77 11.56
N ARG A 137 2.62 -11.90 10.56
CA ARG A 137 3.87 -11.48 9.91
C ARG A 137 4.10 -10.01 10.16
N ASN A 138 5.34 -9.66 10.45
CA ASN A 138 5.76 -8.27 10.65
C ASN A 138 6.40 -7.74 9.36
N TYR A 139 6.37 -6.43 9.18
CA TYR A 139 7.14 -5.78 8.14
C TYR A 139 8.57 -5.49 8.61
N THR A 140 9.55 -5.85 7.78
CA THR A 140 10.98 -5.57 8.03
C THR A 140 11.41 -4.35 7.22
N GLY A 141 11.23 -3.15 7.79
CA GLY A 141 11.59 -1.90 7.16
C GLY A 141 11.12 -0.67 7.95
N ALA A 142 11.09 0.48 7.29
CA ALA A 142 10.47 1.69 7.83
C ALA A 142 9.14 1.97 7.14
N LEU A 143 8.16 2.45 7.91
CA LEU A 143 6.90 3.00 7.42
C LEU A 143 6.84 4.47 7.84
N ASP A 144 6.31 5.32 6.98
CA ASP A 144 6.13 6.74 7.26
C ASP A 144 4.82 7.26 6.62
N GLU A 145 4.29 8.36 7.16
CA GLU A 145 3.06 9.02 6.68
C GLU A 145 1.88 8.05 6.48
N PHE A 146 1.73 7.09 7.41
CA PHE A 146 0.70 6.08 7.33
C PHE A 146 -0.68 6.69 7.59
N ARG A 147 -1.56 6.61 6.61
CA ARG A 147 -2.90 7.20 6.64
C ARG A 147 -3.95 6.16 6.27
N ILE A 148 -5.03 6.14 7.06
CA ILE A 148 -6.27 5.42 6.75
C ILE A 148 -7.39 6.46 6.76
N GLU A 149 -7.96 6.73 5.60
CA GLU A 149 -8.96 7.78 5.41
C GLU A 149 -10.31 7.20 4.99
N THR A 150 -11.39 7.93 5.24
CA THR A 150 -12.75 7.60 4.75
C THR A 150 -13.06 8.20 3.37
N ALA A 151 -12.09 8.87 2.75
CA ALA A 151 -12.18 9.42 1.41
C ALA A 151 -11.60 8.45 0.37
N VAL A 152 -12.24 8.37 -0.80
CA VAL A 152 -11.69 7.66 -1.97
C VAL A 152 -10.78 8.62 -2.70
N ARG A 153 -9.46 8.47 -2.55
CA ARG A 153 -8.50 9.35 -3.22
C ARG A 153 -8.42 9.04 -4.71
N SER A 154 -8.36 10.09 -5.53
CA SER A 154 -8.23 9.97 -6.98
C SER A 154 -6.80 9.63 -7.38
N LYS A 155 -6.62 9.13 -8.61
CA LYS A 155 -5.30 8.90 -9.22
C LYS A 155 -4.42 10.16 -9.14
N ASP A 156 -4.98 11.34 -9.44
CA ASP A 156 -4.22 12.58 -9.44
C ASP A 156 -3.79 13.00 -8.03
N TRP A 157 -4.65 12.81 -7.02
CA TRP A 157 -4.28 13.03 -5.63
C TRP A 157 -3.14 12.11 -5.19
N ILE A 158 -3.26 10.82 -5.49
CA ILE A 158 -2.24 9.82 -5.14
C ILE A 158 -0.91 10.14 -5.83
N LYS A 159 -0.95 10.51 -7.11
CA LYS A 159 0.23 10.95 -7.86
C LYS A 159 0.83 12.23 -7.26
N LEU A 160 0.00 13.20 -6.88
CA LEU A 160 0.46 14.43 -6.22
C LEU A 160 1.18 14.12 -4.90
N CYS A 161 0.62 13.25 -4.05
CA CYS A 161 1.28 12.85 -2.80
C CYS A 161 2.66 12.24 -3.05
N PHE A 162 2.79 11.35 -4.04
CA PHE A 162 4.09 10.79 -4.41
C PHE A 162 5.06 11.88 -4.92
N MET A 163 4.60 12.75 -5.82
CA MET A 163 5.45 13.78 -6.43
C MET A 163 5.92 14.84 -5.45
N ASN A 164 5.15 15.13 -4.39
CA ASN A 164 5.50 16.12 -3.37
C ASN A 164 6.58 15.64 -2.38
N GLN A 165 6.86 14.33 -2.33
CA GLN A 165 7.74 13.75 -1.31
C GLN A 165 8.75 12.74 -1.91
N ARG A 166 8.86 12.66 -3.25
CA ARG A 166 9.90 11.89 -3.94
C ARG A 166 11.28 12.53 -3.72
N THR A 167 12.31 11.69 -3.68
CA THR A 167 13.68 12.08 -3.29
C THR A 167 14.38 13.05 -4.23
N ASP A 168 13.92 13.18 -5.48
CA ASP A 168 14.51 14.07 -6.49
C ASP A 168 13.63 15.30 -6.80
N ASP A 169 12.80 15.69 -5.82
CA ASP A 169 11.97 16.91 -5.73
C ASP A 169 11.67 17.58 -7.09
N LYS A 170 10.55 17.17 -7.70
CA LYS A 170 10.12 17.63 -9.02
C LYS A 170 8.87 18.48 -8.99
N LEU A 171 8.32 18.77 -7.80
CA LEU A 171 7.04 19.47 -7.72
C LEU A 171 7.22 20.98 -7.90
N ILE A 172 8.30 21.54 -7.35
CA ILE A 172 8.58 22.97 -7.38
C ILE A 172 9.98 23.16 -7.97
N ILE A 173 10.06 23.94 -9.05
CA ILE A 173 11.32 24.48 -9.56
C ILE A 173 11.35 25.95 -9.16
N PHE A 174 12.22 26.31 -8.22
CA PHE A 174 12.49 27.71 -7.93
C PHE A 174 13.23 28.31 -9.13
N GLN A 175 12.66 29.33 -9.76
CA GLN A 175 13.40 30.19 -10.68
C GLN A 175 13.93 31.37 -9.87
N GLU A 176 15.25 31.57 -9.83
CA GLU A 176 15.81 32.81 -9.31
C GLU A 176 15.43 33.94 -10.28
N THR A 177 14.53 34.83 -9.85
CA THR A 177 14.37 36.12 -10.53
C THR A 177 13.90 37.18 -9.55
N GLU A 178 14.84 37.70 -8.77
CA GLU A 178 14.74 39.06 -8.27
C GLU A 178 16.04 39.79 -8.63
N SER A 179 16.02 40.53 -9.74
CA SER A 179 16.99 41.61 -9.91
C SER A 179 16.48 42.81 -9.12
N LEU A 180 17.23 43.21 -8.09
CA LEU A 180 17.05 44.50 -7.45
C LEU A 180 17.33 45.58 -8.51
N SER A 181 16.26 46.19 -9.03
CA SER A 181 16.40 47.35 -9.89
C SER A 181 16.84 48.55 -9.04
N GLY A 182 18.04 49.04 -9.35
CA GLY A 182 18.74 50.22 -8.87
C GLY A 182 18.08 51.11 -7.82
N PHE A 183 18.73 51.23 -6.67
CA PHE A 183 18.66 52.45 -5.86
C PHE A 183 19.18 53.62 -6.72
N HIS A 184 18.32 54.61 -6.98
CA HIS A 184 18.77 55.92 -7.45
C HIS A 184 19.18 56.76 -6.24
N ASP A 185 20.48 56.98 -6.08
CA ASP A 185 21.00 58.02 -5.21
C ASP A 185 20.54 59.39 -5.75
N LYS A 186 19.97 60.21 -4.86
CA LYS A 186 19.77 61.65 -5.04
C LYS A 186 20.62 62.40 -4.03
#